data_AF-A0A1G4VLM9-F1
#
_entry.id   AF-A0A1G4VLM9-F1
#
_cell.length_a   1.000
_cell.length_b   1.000
_cell.length_c   1.000
_cell.angle_alpha   90.00
_cell.angle_beta   90.00
_cell.angle_gamma   90.00
#
_symmetry.space_group_name_H-M   'P 1'
#
loop_
_entity.id
_entity.type
_entity.pdbx_description
1 polymer ?
#
loop_
_entity_poly.entity_id
_entity_poly.type
_entity_poly.pdbx_seq_one_letter_code
_entity_poly.pdbx_strand_id
1 'polypeptide(L)'
;MDSTSLITNWNTLRKSIIQSQMASVIILAVALYLVATGAFIGAAFEVKLFAVVVLVATGALSIVNQFAAMREGAAVVKDLSGSGSAVATVIASSARYVQLTQALMVAFALVIIIVFALAIF
;
A
#
# COMPACT_ATOMS: atom_id res chain seq x y z
N MET A 1 13.63 -27.88 -3.58
CA MET A 1 12.64 -27.13 -4.40
C MET A 1 13.36 -26.66 -5.65
N ASP A 2 12.75 -26.80 -6.82
CA ASP A 2 13.35 -26.37 -8.10
C ASP A 2 13.28 -24.84 -8.26
N SER A 3 14.38 -24.22 -8.69
CA SER A 3 14.55 -22.78 -8.91
C SER A 3 13.45 -22.17 -9.79
N THR A 4 12.98 -22.91 -10.80
CA THR A 4 11.92 -22.46 -11.72
C THR A 4 10.56 -22.32 -11.01
N SER A 5 10.28 -23.24 -10.09
CA SER A 5 9.04 -23.21 -9.29
C SER A 5 9.00 -22.00 -8.34
N LEU A 6 10.14 -21.62 -7.77
CA LEU A 6 10.28 -20.46 -6.89
C LEU A 6 10.06 -19.14 -7.66
N ILE A 7 10.63 -19.01 -8.86
CA ILE A 7 10.46 -17.82 -9.71
C ILE A 7 9.00 -17.68 -10.16
N THR A 8 8.34 -18.79 -10.50
CA THR A 8 6.92 -18.78 -10.88
C THR A 8 6.03 -18.36 -9.72
N ASN A 9 6.24 -18.93 -8.53
CA ASN A 9 5.51 -18.56 -7.32
C ASN A 9 5.74 -17.10 -6.94
N TRP A 10 6.97 -16.61 -7.01
CA TRP A 10 7.31 -15.20 -6.80
C TRP A 10 6.56 -14.27 -7.76
N ASN A 11 6.53 -14.60 -9.05
CA ASN A 11 5.84 -13.79 -10.06
C ASN A 11 4.31 -13.77 -9.83
N THR A 12 3.73 -14.90 -9.41
CA THR A 12 2.31 -15.00 -9.06
C THR A 12 1.98 -14.15 -7.84
N LEU A 13 2.79 -14.22 -6.77
CA LEU A 13 2.62 -13.39 -5.58
C LEU A 13 2.75 -11.90 -5.90
N ARG A 14 3.76 -11.52 -6.69
CA ARG A 14 3.96 -10.12 -7.10
C ARG A 14 2.78 -9.60 -7.92
N LYS A 15 2.23 -10.41 -8.84
CA LYS A 15 1.01 -10.05 -9.59
C LYS A 15 -0.20 -9.89 -8.65
N SER A 16 -0.37 -10.80 -7.69
CA SER A 16 -1.46 -10.73 -6.70
C SER A 16 -1.38 -9.46 -5.86
N ILE A 17 -0.18 -9.10 -5.39
CA ILE A 17 0.05 -7.85 -4.64
C ILE A 17 -0.31 -6.63 -5.50
N ILE A 18 0.17 -6.55 -6.74
CA ILE A 18 -0.14 -5.42 -7.64
C ILE A 18 -1.65 -5.32 -7.89
N GLN A 19 -2.31 -6.44 -8.18
CA GLN A 19 -3.75 -6.47 -8.42
C GLN A 19 -4.53 -6.04 -7.16
N SER A 20 -4.09 -6.43 -5.97
CA SER A 20 -4.73 -6.04 -4.71
C SER A 20 -4.67 -4.53 -4.43
N GLN A 21 -3.76 -3.78 -5.08
CA GLN A 21 -3.63 -2.34 -4.91
C GLN A 21 -4.47 -1.51 -5.88
N MET A 22 -4.99 -2.10 -6.96
CA MET A 22 -5.70 -1.35 -8.00
C MET A 22 -6.95 -0.62 -7.47
N ALA A 23 -7.70 -1.24 -6.56
CA ALA A 23 -8.87 -0.61 -5.95
C ALA A 23 -8.51 0.70 -5.23
N SER A 24 -7.41 0.70 -4.48
CA SER A 24 -6.94 1.86 -3.72
C SER A 24 -6.47 3.00 -4.63
N VAL A 25 -5.74 2.66 -5.71
CA VAL A 25 -5.31 3.63 -6.72
C VAL A 25 -6.51 4.28 -7.40
N ILE A 26 -7.53 3.49 -7.74
CA ILE A 26 -8.76 3.99 -8.36
C ILE A 26 -9.49 4.96 -7.41
N ILE A 27 -9.66 4.61 -6.13
CA ILE A 27 -10.33 5.49 -5.16
C ILE A 27 -9.56 6.79 -4.96
N LEU A 28 -8.22 6.77 -4.89
CA LEU A 28 -7.41 7.98 -4.81
C LEU A 28 -7.56 8.87 -6.05
N ALA A 29 -7.59 8.28 -7.24
CA ALA A 29 -7.79 9.01 -8.48
C ALA A 29 -9.18 9.64 -8.55
N VAL A 30 -10.22 8.91 -8.16
CA VAL A 30 -11.60 9.42 -8.09
C VAL A 30 -11.71 10.55 -7.06
N ALA A 31 -11.12 10.39 -5.88
CA ALA A 31 -11.11 11.42 -4.85
C ALA A 31 -10.44 12.70 -5.34
N LEU A 32 -9.26 12.59 -5.97
CA LEU A 32 -8.55 13.73 -6.56
C LEU A 32 -9.40 14.42 -7.65
N TYR A 33 -10.02 13.65 -8.54
CA TYR A 33 -10.88 14.19 -9.59
C TYR A 33 -12.09 14.95 -9.03
N LEU A 34 -12.78 14.39 -8.04
CA LEU A 34 -13.95 15.01 -7.41
C LEU A 34 -13.58 16.30 -6.67
N VAL A 35 -12.42 16.33 -6.02
CA VAL A 35 -11.88 17.55 -5.39
C VAL A 35 -11.54 18.59 -6.47
N ALA A 36 -10.78 18.21 -7.50
CA ALA A 36 -10.32 19.13 -8.54
C ALA A 36 -11.46 19.75 -9.36
N THR A 37 -12.57 19.02 -9.53
CA THR A 37 -13.77 19.49 -10.24
C THR A 37 -14.76 20.23 -9.35
N GLY A 38 -14.49 20.36 -8.04
CA GLY A 38 -15.36 21.06 -7.11
C GLY A 38 -16.66 20.31 -6.80
N ALA A 39 -16.72 18.99 -7.00
CA ALA A 39 -17.93 18.19 -6.83
C ALA A 39 -18.49 18.21 -5.38
N PHE A 40 -17.68 18.59 -4.41
CA PHE A 40 -18.08 18.73 -3.00
C PHE A 40 -18.55 20.15 -2.62
N ILE A 41 -18.47 21.13 -3.53
CA ILE A 41 -18.94 22.49 -3.27
C ILE A 41 -20.46 22.48 -3.15
N GLY A 42 -20.98 22.92 -2.00
CA GLY A 42 -22.43 22.92 -1.71
C GLY A 42 -23.03 21.53 -1.43
N ALA A 43 -22.22 20.46 -1.40
CA ALA A 43 -22.68 19.13 -1.04
C ALA A 43 -23.08 19.05 0.44
N ALA A 44 -24.11 18.23 0.74
CA ALA A 44 -24.55 17.97 2.11
C ALA A 44 -23.44 17.36 2.97
N PHE A 45 -23.49 17.62 4.29
CA PHE A 45 -22.48 17.16 5.24
C PHE A 45 -22.30 15.64 5.21
N GLU A 46 -23.40 14.90 5.11
CA GLU A 46 -23.43 13.44 5.09
C GLU A 46 -22.71 12.88 3.84
N VAL A 47 -22.78 13.58 2.71
CA VAL A 47 -22.10 13.19 1.46
C VAL A 47 -20.59 13.37 1.59
N LYS A 48 -20.14 14.51 2.14
CA LYS A 48 -18.72 14.77 2.40
C LYS A 48 -18.16 13.77 3.41
N LEU A 49 -18.91 13.51 4.49
CA LEU A 49 -18.52 12.52 5.49
C LEU A 49 -18.43 11.11 4.90
N PHE A 50 -19.39 10.71 4.08
CA PHE A 50 -19.36 9.42 3.38
C PHE A 50 -18.11 9.28 2.50
N ALA A 51 -17.73 10.33 1.78
CA ALA A 51 -16.50 10.31 0.96
C ALA A 51 -15.23 10.11 1.80
N VAL A 52 -15.13 10.77 2.97
CA VAL A 52 -14.02 10.55 3.90
C VAL A 52 -14.00 9.11 4.40
N VAL A 53 -15.14 8.57 4.81
CA VAL A 53 -15.24 7.20 5.32
C VAL A 53 -14.84 6.18 4.26
N VAL A 54 -15.27 6.35 3.00
CA VAL A 54 -14.87 5.48 1.87
C VAL A 54 -13.36 5.52 1.65
N LEU A 55 -12.76 6.71 1.67
CA LEU A 55 -11.33 6.88 1.49
C LEU A 55 -10.53 6.24 2.64
N VAL A 56 -10.96 6.45 3.89
CA VAL A 56 -10.35 5.84 5.08
C VAL A 56 -10.46 4.31 5.03
N ALA A 57 -11.64 3.76 4.74
CA ALA A 57 -11.85 2.33 4.69
C ALA A 57 -10.97 1.67 3.61
N THR A 58 -10.94 2.24 2.41
CA THR A 58 -10.13 1.70 1.31
C THR A 58 -8.63 1.83 1.60
N GLY A 59 -8.19 2.99 2.12
CA GLY A 59 -6.81 3.22 2.50
C GLY A 59 -6.33 2.27 3.62
N ALA A 60 -7.17 2.03 4.63
CA ALA A 60 -6.85 1.10 5.72
C ALA A 60 -6.69 -0.34 5.20
N LEU A 61 -7.61 -0.82 4.37
CA LEU A 61 -7.50 -2.15 3.74
C LEU A 61 -6.21 -2.26 2.90
N SER A 62 -5.86 -1.21 2.16
CA SER A 62 -4.61 -1.16 1.38
C SER A 62 -3.38 -1.33 2.27
N ILE A 63 -3.28 -0.58 3.37
CA ILE A 63 -2.14 -0.64 4.29
C ILE A 63 -2.02 -2.04 4.91
N VAL A 64 -3.14 -2.65 5.32
CA VAL A 64 -3.15 -4.02 5.87
C VAL A 64 -2.58 -5.02 4.86
N ASN A 65 -3.00 -4.96 3.60
CA ASN A 65 -2.47 -5.83 2.55
C ASN A 65 -0.98 -5.58 2.28
N GLN A 66 -0.54 -4.32 2.28
CA GLN A 66 0.87 -3.97 2.11
C GLN A 66 1.71 -4.46 3.30
N PHE A 67 1.17 -4.42 4.53
CA PHE A 67 1.84 -4.94 5.72
C PHE A 67 1.98 -6.47 5.67
N ALA A 68 0.96 -7.18 5.20
CA ALA A 68 1.03 -8.62 4.97
C ALA A 68 2.13 -8.97 3.95
N ALA A 69 2.16 -8.28 2.80
CA ALA A 69 3.19 -8.45 1.79
C ALA A 69 4.61 -8.14 2.32
N MET A 70 4.76 -7.10 3.14
CA MET A 70 6.03 -6.77 3.77
C MET A 70 6.49 -7.84 4.78
N ARG A 71 5.57 -8.43 5.55
CA ARG A 71 5.87 -9.53 6.46
C ARG A 71 6.33 -10.79 5.71
N GLU A 72 5.66 -11.12 4.61
CA GLU A 72 6.06 -12.22 3.72
C GLU A 72 7.44 -11.96 3.11
N GLY A 73 7.69 -10.74 2.64
CA GLY A 73 9.01 -10.32 2.15
C GLY A 73 10.10 -10.41 3.22
N ALA A 74 9.79 -10.05 4.47
CA ALA A 74 10.73 -10.14 5.59
C ALA A 74 11.08 -11.60 5.94
N ALA A 75 10.12 -12.53 5.83
CA ALA A 75 10.38 -13.95 6.00
C ALA A 75 11.34 -14.50 4.93
N VAL A 76 11.14 -14.11 3.67
CA VAL A 76 12.05 -14.47 2.56
C VAL A 76 13.46 -13.90 2.78
N VAL A 77 13.56 -12.64 3.21
CA VAL A 77 14.83 -12.00 3.58
C VAL A 77 15.56 -12.79 4.67
N LYS A 78 14.83 -13.24 5.70
CA LYS A 78 15.39 -14.03 6.80
C LYS A 78 15.93 -15.37 6.31
N ASP A 79 15.19 -16.09 5.48
CA ASP A 79 15.63 -17.37 4.92
C ASP A 79 16.87 -17.22 4.03
N LEU A 80 16.92 -16.15 3.23
CA LEU A 80 18.06 -15.85 2.37
C LEU A 80 19.34 -15.53 3.17
N SER A 81 19.22 -14.88 4.33
CA SER A 81 20.38 -14.51 5.15
C SER A 81 21.23 -15.70 5.62
N GLY A 82 20.65 -16.91 5.69
CA GLY A 82 21.38 -18.15 6.04
C GLY A 82 22.11 -18.83 4.89
N SER A 83 21.98 -18.34 3.66
CA SER A 83 22.49 -19.02 2.45
C SER A 83 23.97 -18.78 2.13
N GLY A 84 24.60 -17.77 2.75
CA GLY A 84 26.00 -17.40 2.47
C GLY A 84 26.25 -16.72 1.10
N SER A 85 25.20 -16.49 0.30
CA SER A 85 25.31 -15.81 -1.00
C SER A 85 25.49 -14.30 -0.86
N ALA A 86 26.37 -13.71 -1.69
CA ALA A 86 26.54 -12.26 -1.77
C ALA A 86 25.23 -11.54 -2.15
N VAL A 87 24.47 -12.12 -3.08
CA VAL A 87 23.14 -11.60 -3.48
C VAL A 87 22.16 -11.65 -2.32
N ALA A 88 22.17 -12.75 -1.57
CA ALA A 88 21.30 -12.90 -0.41
C ALA A 88 21.63 -11.91 0.71
N THR A 89 22.91 -11.60 0.91
CA THR A 89 23.38 -10.60 1.90
C THR A 89 22.88 -9.20 1.52
N VAL A 90 22.94 -8.83 0.24
CA VAL A 90 22.42 -7.54 -0.26
C VAL A 90 20.90 -7.47 -0.06
N ILE A 91 20.17 -8.52 -0.42
CA ILE A 91 18.71 -8.56 -0.21
C ILE A 91 18.38 -8.47 1.30
N ALA A 92 19.13 -9.18 2.15
CA ALA A 92 18.90 -9.17 3.59
C ALA A 92 19.14 -7.80 4.24
N SER A 93 20.09 -7.01 3.71
CA SER A 93 20.31 -5.63 4.15
C SER A 93 19.08 -4.72 3.92
N SER A 94 18.15 -5.12 3.05
CA SER A 94 16.94 -4.35 2.76
C SER A 94 15.89 -4.41 3.88
N ALA A 95 16.05 -5.27 4.89
CA ALA A 95 15.13 -5.40 6.02
C ALA A 95 14.86 -4.07 6.74
N ARG A 96 15.88 -3.21 6.88
CA ARG A 96 15.73 -1.89 7.49
C ARG A 96 14.80 -0.97 6.70
N TYR A 97 14.81 -1.06 5.38
CA TYR A 97 13.92 -0.27 4.52
C TYR A 97 12.47 -0.72 4.62
N VAL A 98 12.20 -1.98 5.00
CA VAL A 98 10.83 -2.49 5.21
C VAL A 98 10.14 -1.75 6.35
N GLN A 99 10.81 -1.60 7.49
CA GLN A 99 10.25 -0.86 8.64
C GLN A 99 10.06 0.63 8.33
N LEU A 100 11.02 1.25 7.63
CA LEU A 100 10.88 2.65 7.19
C LEU A 100 9.69 2.81 6.24
N THR A 101 9.50 1.87 5.31
CA THR A 101 8.38 1.87 4.36
C THR A 101 7.04 1.75 5.08
N GLN A 102 6.93 0.87 6.08
CA GLN A 102 5.72 0.75 6.92
C GLN A 102 5.34 2.09 7.56
N ALA A 103 6.31 2.77 8.18
CA ALA A 103 6.08 4.06 8.82
C ALA A 103 5.67 5.15 7.82
N LEU A 104 6.39 5.24 6.68
CA LEU A 104 6.10 6.23 5.64
C LEU A 104 4.73 6.03 5.01
N MET A 105 4.30 4.79 4.79
CA MET A 105 2.96 4.52 4.25
C MET A 105 1.85 5.02 5.16
N VAL A 106 1.95 4.76 6.47
CA VAL A 106 0.97 5.25 7.44
C VAL A 106 0.99 6.77 7.48
N ALA A 107 2.18 7.39 7.49
CA ALA A 107 2.33 8.84 7.47
C ALA A 107 1.68 9.46 6.22
N PHE A 108 1.95 8.93 5.03
CA PHE A 108 1.35 9.43 3.79
C PHE A 108 -0.16 9.23 3.75
N ALA A 109 -0.67 8.09 4.23
CA ALA A 109 -2.11 7.87 4.30
C ALA A 109 -2.81 8.89 5.20
N LEU A 110 -2.23 9.17 6.38
CA LEU A 110 -2.75 10.19 7.29
C LEU A 110 -2.74 11.58 6.65
N VAL A 111 -1.63 11.96 6.00
CA VAL A 111 -1.52 13.24 5.27
C VAL A 111 -2.59 13.35 4.20
N ILE A 112 -2.79 12.32 3.38
CA ILE A 112 -3.81 12.32 2.32
C ILE A 112 -5.21 12.46 2.90
N ILE A 113 -5.54 11.72 3.96
CA ILE A 113 -6.85 11.80 4.61
C ILE A 113 -7.11 13.21 5.16
N ILE A 114 -6.12 13.80 5.83
CA ILE A 114 -6.22 15.16 6.39
C ILE A 114 -6.40 16.19 5.27
N VAL A 115 -5.55 16.16 4.24
CA VAL A 115 -5.62 17.10 3.13
C VAL A 115 -6.94 16.94 2.36
N PHE A 116 -7.42 15.71 2.18
CA PHE A 116 -8.72 15.45 1.54
C PHE A 116 -9.88 16.04 2.37
N ALA A 117 -9.91 15.80 3.68
CA ALA A 117 -10.93 16.37 4.55
C ALA A 117 -10.93 17.91 4.53
N LEU A 118 -9.74 18.52 4.61
CA LEU A 118 -9.57 19.97 4.50
C LEU A 118 -9.98 20.53 3.14
N ALA A 119 -9.86 19.74 2.06
CA ALA A 119 -10.21 20.19 0.72
C ALA A 119 -11.73 20.17 0.45
N ILE A 120 -12.49 19.32 1.17
CA ILE A 120 -13.92 19.14 0.92
C ILE A 120 -14.82 19.83 1.94
N PHE A 121 -14.33 20.15 3.14
CA PHE A 121 -15.07 20.85 4.19
C PHE A 121 -14.75 22.34 4.22
#